data_AF-A0A7Y2XPL3-F1
#
_entry.id   AF-A0A7Y2XPL3-F1
#
_cell.length_a   1.000
_cell.length_b   1.000
_cell.length_c   1.000
_cell.angle_alpha   90.00
_cell.angle_beta   90.00
_cell.angle_gamma   90.00
#
_symmetry.space_group_name_H-M   'P 1'
#
loop_
_entity.id
_entity.type
_entity.pdbx_description
1 polymer ?
#
loop_
_entity_poly.entity_id
_entity_poly.type
_entity_poly.pdbx_seq_one_letter_code
_entity_poly.pdbx_strand_id
1 'polypeptide(L)'
;PELQPNEVIKLLDWEKWLGDAPSIDFNPRHFWHWRCYWPYGTGQCGDLLSHELDHVQTVLRYGIPDSCTTNAYNCHWKDDREVPDTWTSSYVFEDKDCVVTYEGCMNSRRSQTPEYIGRDGRLIFSAIGQSASAFEVFGDEKAYRISRRPQPKPKQLFVPGKEHRRPDHMQDFLNCVRTREQPRCNEDEAFIETAVFMMSMEAYRQKRTVRWDAENEAIV
;
A
#
# COMPACT_ATOMS: atom_id res chain seq x y z
N PRO A 1 19.57 -7.21 22.05
CA PRO A 1 19.34 -6.04 22.93
C PRO A 1 19.03 -4.82 22.05
N GLU A 2 17.91 -4.14 22.27
CA GLU A 2 17.66 -2.85 21.63
C GLU A 2 18.70 -1.84 22.14
N LEU A 3 19.39 -1.17 21.21
CA LEU A 3 20.38 -0.14 21.54
C LEU A 3 19.68 1.03 22.22
N GLN A 4 20.26 1.52 23.32
CA GLN A 4 19.70 2.68 24.03
C GLN A 4 20.01 3.98 23.24
N PRO A 5 19.16 5.03 23.33
CA PRO A 5 19.36 6.29 22.61
C PRO A 5 20.75 6.93 22.77
N ASN A 6 21.31 6.86 23.97
CA ASN A 6 22.63 7.38 24.31
C ASN A 6 23.79 6.58 23.68
N GLU A 7 23.55 5.35 23.24
CA GLU A 7 24.50 4.52 22.50
C GLU A 7 24.38 4.77 21.00
N VAL A 8 23.14 4.89 20.49
CA VAL A 8 22.85 5.15 19.08
C VAL A 8 23.51 6.45 18.62
N ILE A 9 23.36 7.54 19.38
CA ILE A 9 23.91 8.85 18.97
C ILE A 9 25.44 8.87 18.86
N LYS A 10 26.15 7.91 19.49
CA LYS A 10 27.61 7.78 19.37
C LYS A 10 28.03 7.11 18.06
N LEU A 11 27.11 6.37 17.44
CA LEU A 11 27.33 5.60 16.20
C LEU A 11 26.59 6.20 15.00
N LEU A 12 25.67 7.14 15.24
CA LEU A 12 24.82 7.76 14.24
C LEU A 12 25.34 9.16 13.89
N ASP A 13 25.62 9.35 12.60
CA ASP A 13 25.76 10.68 12.02
C ASP A 13 24.35 11.28 11.83
N TRP A 14 23.91 12.07 12.82
CA TRP A 14 22.55 12.60 12.86
C TRP A 14 22.30 13.65 11.77
N GLU A 15 23.28 14.50 11.50
CA GLU A 15 23.20 15.51 10.43
C GLU A 15 23.02 14.82 9.08
N LYS A 16 23.82 13.79 8.81
CA LYS A 16 23.70 13.00 7.58
C LYS A 16 22.40 12.19 7.51
N TRP A 17 21.90 11.70 8.64
CA TRP A 17 20.61 10.99 8.69
C TRP A 17 19.43 11.92 8.34
N LEU A 18 19.46 13.16 8.83
CA LEU A 18 18.44 14.17 8.51
C LEU A 18 18.49 14.54 7.02
N GLY A 19 19.68 14.64 6.43
CA GLY A 19 19.84 15.03 5.03
C GLY A 19 19.26 16.42 4.78
N ASP A 20 18.32 16.52 3.84
CA ASP A 20 17.66 17.80 3.49
C ASP A 20 16.46 18.13 4.39
N ALA A 21 16.10 17.26 5.34
CA ALA A 21 15.03 17.52 6.29
C ALA A 21 15.41 18.69 7.25
N PRO A 22 14.43 19.37 7.87
CA PRO A 22 14.73 20.42 8.84
C PRO A 22 15.66 19.96 9.95
N SER A 23 16.71 20.75 10.22
CA SER A 23 17.67 20.45 11.28
C SER A 23 17.01 20.53 12.66
N ILE A 24 17.11 19.45 13.43
CA ILE A 24 16.65 19.35 14.82
C ILE A 24 17.70 18.64 15.67
N ASP A 25 17.67 18.86 16.99
CA ASP A 25 18.46 18.05 17.93
C ASP A 25 18.08 16.56 17.82
N PHE A 26 19.02 15.67 18.18
CA PHE A 26 18.74 14.23 18.15
C PHE A 26 17.47 13.90 18.93
N ASN A 27 16.49 13.35 18.21
CA ASN A 27 15.22 12.96 18.77
C ASN A 27 14.99 11.46 18.52
N PRO A 28 14.98 10.63 19.59
CA PRO A 28 14.69 9.21 19.51
C PRO A 28 13.44 8.88 18.70
N ARG A 29 12.34 9.61 18.90
CA ARG A 29 11.10 9.32 18.18
C ARG A 29 11.24 9.59 16.68
N HIS A 30 11.93 10.65 16.29
CA HIS A 30 12.19 10.93 14.88
C HIS A 30 13.08 9.85 14.25
N PHE A 31 14.07 9.31 14.98
CA PHE A 31 14.92 8.24 14.47
C PHE A 31 14.17 6.90 14.32
N TRP A 32 13.53 6.41 15.38
CA TRP A 32 12.87 5.09 15.37
C TRP A 32 11.50 5.09 14.70
N HIS A 33 10.77 6.19 14.80
CA HIS A 33 9.41 6.34 14.25
C HIS A 33 9.38 7.38 13.14
N TRP A 34 10.44 7.49 12.33
CA TRP A 34 10.55 8.47 11.24
C TRP A 34 9.33 8.51 10.32
N ARG A 35 8.70 7.36 10.06
CA ARG A 35 7.45 7.22 9.26
C ARG A 35 6.23 7.96 9.84
N CYS A 36 6.31 8.43 11.08
CA CYS A 36 5.26 9.20 11.75
C CYS A 36 5.36 10.72 11.48
N TYR A 37 6.40 11.18 10.78
CA TYR A 37 6.71 12.59 10.57
C TYR A 37 6.89 12.88 9.08
N TRP A 38 6.28 13.97 8.59
CA TRP A 38 6.30 14.34 7.18
C TRP A 38 7.67 14.67 6.61
N PRO A 39 8.66 15.18 7.37
CA PRO A 39 9.98 15.45 6.82
C PRO A 39 10.73 14.24 6.28
N TYR A 40 10.37 13.01 6.71
CA TYR A 40 11.14 11.81 6.40
C TYR A 40 10.40 10.82 5.51
N GLY A 41 9.10 11.01 5.29
CA GLY A 41 8.31 10.05 4.53
C GLY A 41 6.91 10.54 4.18
N THR A 42 6.18 9.66 3.51
CA THR A 42 4.83 9.91 3.01
C THR A 42 3.75 9.29 3.90
N GLY A 43 4.13 8.80 5.08
CA GLY A 43 3.21 8.19 6.04
C GLY A 43 2.57 6.90 5.53
N GLN A 44 1.31 6.64 5.90
CA GLN A 44 0.61 5.42 5.51
C GLN A 44 0.52 5.21 4.00
N CYS A 45 0.49 6.28 3.20
CA CYS A 45 0.29 6.14 1.77
C CYS A 45 1.50 5.48 1.07
N GLY A 46 2.73 5.88 1.37
CA GLY A 46 3.91 5.21 0.80
C GLY A 46 4.41 4.00 1.60
N ASP A 47 3.95 3.81 2.84
CA ASP A 47 4.34 2.66 3.67
C ASP A 47 3.40 1.46 3.43
N LEU A 48 2.09 1.61 3.63
CA LEU A 48 1.16 0.48 3.59
C LEU A 48 0.30 0.44 2.34
N LEU A 49 -0.16 1.59 1.87
CA LEU A 49 -1.01 1.66 0.68
C LEU A 49 -0.24 1.29 -0.59
N SER A 50 1.05 1.60 -0.67
CA SER A 50 1.97 1.15 -1.72
C SER A 50 1.89 -0.38 -1.89
N HIS A 51 2.16 -1.13 -0.82
CA HIS A 51 2.08 -2.59 -0.82
C HIS A 51 0.72 -3.16 -1.27
N GLU A 52 -0.38 -2.54 -0.85
CA GLU A 52 -1.72 -2.99 -1.24
C GLU A 52 -2.06 -2.63 -2.69
N LEU A 53 -1.65 -1.45 -3.15
CA LEU A 53 -1.93 -1.02 -4.52
C LEU A 53 -1.02 -1.70 -5.54
N ASP A 54 0.25 -1.97 -5.23
CA ASP A 54 1.09 -2.83 -6.07
C ASP A 54 0.39 -4.19 -6.30
N HIS A 55 -0.09 -4.82 -5.23
CA HIS A 55 -0.86 -6.05 -5.36
C HIS A 55 -2.10 -5.88 -6.26
N VAL A 56 -2.89 -4.83 -6.07
CA VAL A 56 -4.06 -4.54 -6.92
C VAL A 56 -3.66 -4.36 -8.38
N GLN A 57 -2.54 -3.68 -8.64
CA GLN A 57 -2.04 -3.46 -10.00
C GLN A 57 -1.55 -4.75 -10.65
N THR A 58 -0.95 -5.68 -9.91
CA THR A 58 -0.55 -6.97 -10.50
C THR A 58 -1.74 -7.77 -11.05
N VAL A 59 -2.94 -7.56 -10.48
CA VAL A 59 -4.19 -8.21 -10.88
C VAL A 59 -4.93 -7.41 -11.96
N LEU A 60 -5.16 -6.11 -11.75
CA LEU A 60 -5.94 -5.27 -12.66
C LEU A 60 -5.13 -4.80 -13.88
N ARG A 61 -3.89 -4.36 -13.66
CA ARG A 61 -3.00 -3.79 -14.67
C ARG A 61 -3.63 -2.60 -15.41
N TYR A 62 -4.33 -1.74 -14.68
CA TYR A 62 -5.04 -0.60 -15.24
C TYR A 62 -4.20 0.69 -15.28
N GLY A 63 -3.00 0.68 -14.70
CA GLY A 63 -2.12 1.85 -14.71
C GLY A 63 -2.55 2.88 -13.66
N ILE A 64 -2.30 4.16 -13.92
CA ILE A 64 -2.60 5.23 -12.96
C ILE A 64 -4.10 5.59 -13.03
N PRO A 65 -4.81 5.71 -11.89
CA PRO A 65 -6.22 6.08 -11.86
C PRO A 65 -6.45 7.52 -12.31
N ASP A 66 -7.63 7.80 -12.86
CA ASP A 66 -8.01 9.13 -13.34
C ASP A 66 -8.16 10.14 -12.21
N SER A 67 -8.65 9.70 -11.04
CA SER A 67 -8.79 10.57 -9.88
C SER A 67 -8.65 9.85 -8.54
N CYS A 68 -8.30 10.62 -7.52
CA CYS A 68 -8.17 10.16 -6.15
C CYS A 68 -8.81 11.14 -5.16
N THR A 69 -9.48 10.60 -4.14
CA THR A 69 -9.86 11.34 -2.93
C THR A 69 -9.32 10.64 -1.69
N THR A 70 -8.91 11.41 -0.69
CA THR A 70 -8.36 10.86 0.55
C THR A 70 -8.83 11.63 1.78
N ASN A 71 -9.22 10.89 2.81
CA ASN A 71 -9.45 11.39 4.16
C ASN A 71 -8.59 10.61 5.15
N ALA A 72 -7.92 11.31 6.06
CA ALA A 72 -7.07 10.68 7.05
C ALA A 72 -7.02 11.49 8.35
N TYR A 73 -6.98 10.78 9.49
CA TYR A 73 -7.05 11.37 10.83
C TYR A 73 -6.20 10.57 11.83
N ASN A 74 -5.76 11.25 12.90
CA ASN A 74 -5.28 10.59 14.11
C ASN A 74 -6.47 10.23 14.99
N CYS A 75 -7.02 9.03 14.82
CA CYS A 75 -8.20 8.56 15.53
C CYS A 75 -7.85 8.08 16.94
N HIS A 76 -6.75 7.34 17.12
CA HIS A 76 -6.38 6.71 18.39
C HIS A 76 -5.18 7.39 19.05
N TRP A 77 -4.06 7.51 18.33
CA TRP A 77 -2.83 8.06 18.88
C TRP A 77 -2.95 9.58 19.03
N LYS A 78 -2.48 10.09 20.18
CA LYS A 78 -2.49 11.51 20.56
C LYS A 78 -1.09 11.97 20.97
N ASP A 79 -0.08 11.44 20.31
CA ASP A 79 1.33 11.82 20.49
C ASP A 79 1.71 12.95 19.51
N ASP A 80 3.01 13.18 19.33
CA ASP A 80 3.56 14.22 18.48
C ASP A 80 3.64 13.84 16.99
N ARG A 81 3.05 12.72 16.57
CA ARG A 81 3.05 12.34 15.14
C ARG A 81 2.28 13.33 14.29
N GLU A 82 2.78 13.52 13.08
CA GLU A 82 2.14 14.37 12.07
C GLU A 82 1.36 13.54 11.05
N VAL A 83 1.79 12.30 10.84
CA VAL A 83 1.17 11.34 9.95
C VAL A 83 -0.06 10.69 10.62
N PRO A 84 -1.24 10.72 9.96
CA PRO A 84 -2.44 10.05 10.42
C PRO A 84 -2.29 8.54 10.68
N ASP A 85 -2.90 8.07 11.77
CA ASP A 85 -3.01 6.64 12.10
C ASP A 85 -4.17 5.90 11.41
N THR A 86 -5.08 6.65 10.79
CA THR A 86 -6.22 6.13 10.02
C THR A 86 -6.27 6.85 8.68
N TRP A 87 -6.30 6.09 7.59
CA TRP A 87 -6.21 6.57 6.22
C TRP A 87 -7.27 5.90 5.34
N THR A 88 -7.99 6.67 4.53
CA THR A 88 -8.99 6.12 3.59
C THR A 88 -8.89 6.86 2.27
N SER A 89 -8.69 6.11 1.19
CA SER A 89 -8.54 6.64 -0.16
C SER A 89 -9.47 5.92 -1.13
N SER A 90 -10.01 6.66 -2.10
CA SER A 90 -10.78 6.13 -3.23
C SER A 90 -10.12 6.55 -4.53
N TYR A 91 -9.85 5.58 -5.39
CA TYR A 91 -9.25 5.74 -6.70
C TYR A 91 -10.26 5.34 -7.78
N VAL A 92 -10.46 6.20 -8.77
CA VAL A 92 -11.43 5.98 -9.85
C VAL A 92 -10.67 5.73 -11.15
N PHE A 93 -11.03 4.63 -11.82
CA PHE A 93 -10.65 4.32 -13.20
C PHE A 93 -11.91 4.48 -14.06
N GLU A 94 -12.11 5.68 -14.60
CA GLU A 94 -13.34 6.10 -15.30
C GLU A 94 -13.60 5.22 -16.53
N ASP A 95 -12.58 5.00 -17.35
CA ASP A 95 -12.66 4.15 -18.56
C ASP A 95 -12.82 2.65 -18.25
N LYS A 96 -12.68 2.24 -16.98
CA LYS A 96 -12.77 0.84 -16.55
C LYS A 96 -14.03 0.55 -15.74
N ASP A 97 -14.88 1.56 -15.51
CA ASP A 97 -16.03 1.48 -14.61
C ASP A 97 -15.65 0.87 -13.25
N CYS A 98 -14.46 1.23 -12.75
CA CYS A 98 -13.86 0.59 -11.58
C CYS A 98 -13.46 1.63 -10.53
N VAL A 99 -13.76 1.32 -9.27
CA VAL A 99 -13.31 2.09 -8.11
C VAL A 99 -12.54 1.16 -7.19
N VAL A 100 -11.34 1.59 -6.79
CA VAL A 100 -10.52 0.91 -5.80
C VAL A 100 -10.55 1.74 -4.52
N THR A 101 -10.92 1.11 -3.41
CA THR A 101 -10.90 1.76 -2.09
C THR A 101 -9.82 1.15 -1.22
N TYR A 102 -9.00 2.00 -0.61
CA TYR A 102 -8.03 1.60 0.40
C TYR A 102 -8.48 2.11 1.77
N GLU A 103 -8.39 1.26 2.79
CA GLU A 103 -8.60 1.61 4.19
C GLU A 103 -7.39 1.12 5.00
N GLY A 104 -6.61 2.04 5.54
CA GLY A 104 -5.53 1.75 6.48
C GLY A 104 -5.93 2.16 7.89
N CYS A 105 -5.88 1.24 8.84
CA CYS A 105 -6.14 1.51 10.25
C CYS A 105 -5.08 0.89 11.15
N MET A 106 -4.13 1.70 11.61
CA MET A 106 -2.99 1.28 12.43
C MET A 106 -3.34 0.98 13.89
N ASN A 107 -4.63 0.95 14.20
CA ASN A 107 -5.18 0.76 15.54
C ASN A 107 -6.06 -0.48 15.65
N SER A 108 -6.10 -1.28 14.59
CA SER A 108 -6.90 -2.49 14.51
C SER A 108 -6.02 -3.71 14.27
N ARG A 109 -6.42 -4.85 14.83
CA ARG A 109 -5.85 -6.16 14.50
C ARG A 109 -6.61 -6.87 13.39
N ARG A 110 -7.62 -6.20 12.81
CA ARG A 110 -8.41 -6.76 11.71
C ARG A 110 -7.53 -6.92 10.48
N SER A 111 -7.57 -8.10 9.87
CA SER A 111 -7.00 -8.31 8.54
C SER A 111 -7.89 -7.66 7.47
N GLN A 112 -7.27 -6.88 6.58
CA GLN A 112 -7.92 -6.22 5.45
C GLN A 112 -7.31 -6.81 4.18
N THR A 113 -7.86 -7.93 3.72
CA THR A 113 -7.35 -8.60 2.53
C THR A 113 -7.92 -7.96 1.27
N PRO A 114 -7.19 -7.96 0.14
CA PRO A 114 -7.74 -7.51 -1.13
C PRO A 114 -9.01 -8.30 -1.50
N GLU A 115 -10.07 -7.56 -1.82
CA GLU A 115 -11.33 -8.10 -2.32
C GLU A 115 -11.68 -7.42 -3.64
N TYR A 116 -11.96 -8.23 -4.66
CA TYR A 116 -12.39 -7.77 -5.98
C TYR A 116 -13.84 -8.17 -6.16
N ILE A 117 -14.70 -7.19 -6.42
CA ILE A 117 -16.15 -7.38 -6.51
C ILE A 117 -16.56 -7.10 -7.95
N GLY A 118 -17.04 -8.13 -8.63
CA GLY A 118 -17.67 -8.03 -9.93
C GLY A 118 -19.17 -8.24 -9.84
N ARG A 119 -19.84 -8.12 -10.99
CA ARG A 119 -21.30 -8.30 -11.10
C ARG A 119 -21.79 -9.67 -10.63
N ASP A 120 -21.07 -10.74 -10.98
CA ASP A 120 -21.53 -12.12 -10.79
C ASP A 120 -20.78 -12.87 -9.67
N GLY A 121 -19.89 -12.18 -8.96
CA GLY A 121 -19.08 -12.80 -7.91
C GLY A 121 -17.96 -11.93 -7.41
N ARG A 122 -17.17 -12.52 -6.51
CA ARG A 122 -16.05 -11.85 -5.85
C ARG A 122 -14.87 -12.78 -5.63
N LEU A 123 -13.70 -12.17 -5.56
CA LEU A 123 -12.42 -12.77 -5.29
C LEU A 123 -11.90 -12.22 -3.97
N ILE A 124 -11.63 -13.08 -2.99
CA ILE A 124 -11.11 -12.67 -1.68
C ILE A 124 -9.76 -13.34 -1.46
N PHE A 125 -8.72 -12.54 -1.21
CA PHE A 125 -7.37 -13.05 -0.97
C PHE A 125 -7.16 -13.47 0.48
N SER A 126 -6.18 -14.35 0.69
CA SER A 126 -5.89 -15.00 1.98
C SER A 126 -5.19 -14.11 3.02
N ALA A 127 -4.59 -13.00 2.59
CA ALA A 127 -3.83 -12.08 3.44
C ALA A 127 -3.81 -10.67 2.82
N ILE A 128 -3.15 -9.74 3.49
CA ILE A 128 -2.82 -8.41 2.94
C ILE A 128 -1.97 -8.56 1.66
N GLY A 129 -2.00 -7.59 0.75
CA GLY A 129 -1.47 -7.68 -0.61
C GLY A 129 -0.05 -8.27 -0.70
N GLN A 130 0.88 -7.75 0.10
CA GLN A 130 2.28 -8.22 0.14
C GLN A 130 2.47 -9.68 0.60
N SER A 131 1.46 -10.29 1.22
CA SER A 131 1.49 -11.67 1.75
C SER A 131 0.41 -12.57 1.14
N ALA A 132 -0.41 -12.03 0.25
CA ALA A 132 -1.49 -12.74 -0.39
C ALA A 132 -0.93 -13.76 -1.41
N SER A 133 -1.35 -15.02 -1.29
CA SER A 133 -0.87 -16.10 -2.17
C SER A 133 -1.98 -17.07 -2.57
N ALA A 134 -2.99 -17.23 -1.72
CA ALA A 134 -4.21 -17.98 -2.02
C ALA A 134 -5.41 -17.04 -2.14
N PHE A 135 -6.46 -17.51 -2.80
CA PHE A 135 -7.72 -16.77 -2.90
C PHE A 135 -8.92 -17.70 -3.00
N GLU A 136 -10.07 -17.16 -2.61
CA GLU A 136 -11.37 -17.81 -2.70
C GLU A 136 -12.26 -17.05 -3.68
N VAL A 137 -13.00 -17.79 -4.50
CA VAL A 137 -14.00 -17.25 -5.43
C VAL A 137 -15.38 -17.59 -4.91
N PHE A 138 -16.21 -16.58 -4.74
CA PHE A 138 -17.63 -16.72 -4.42
C PHE A 138 -18.48 -16.26 -5.60
N GLY A 139 -19.67 -16.84 -5.77
CA GLY A 139 -20.68 -16.23 -6.64
C GLY A 139 -21.24 -14.95 -6.02
N ASP A 140 -22.20 -14.34 -6.72
CA ASP A 140 -23.03 -13.24 -6.22
C ASP A 140 -23.99 -13.69 -5.10
N GLU A 141 -23.41 -14.11 -3.98
CA GLU A 141 -24.09 -14.42 -2.72
C GLU A 141 -23.41 -13.63 -1.59
N LYS A 142 -23.66 -13.91 -0.30
CA LYS A 142 -22.90 -13.28 0.80
C LYS A 142 -21.65 -14.10 1.12
N ALA A 143 -20.46 -13.53 1.24
CA ALA A 143 -19.25 -14.28 1.62
C ALA A 143 -19.27 -14.61 3.11
N TYR A 144 -19.77 -13.65 3.88
CA TYR A 144 -19.86 -13.73 5.32
C TYR A 144 -21.32 -13.62 5.74
N ARG A 145 -21.78 -14.57 6.57
CA ARG A 145 -23.09 -14.49 7.21
C ARG A 145 -22.98 -13.88 8.59
N ILE A 146 -23.91 -12.98 8.91
CA ILE A 146 -24.15 -12.49 10.26
C ILE A 146 -24.99 -13.56 10.98
N SER A 147 -24.38 -14.49 11.72
CA SER A 147 -24.98 -15.44 12.71
C SER A 147 -24.19 -16.76 12.80
N ARG A 148 -24.62 -17.68 13.67
CA ARG A 148 -24.17 -19.09 13.77
C ARG A 148 -24.56 -19.97 12.56
N ARG A 149 -25.00 -19.39 11.44
CA ARG A 149 -25.29 -20.16 10.23
C ARG A 149 -23.99 -20.68 9.61
N PRO A 150 -24.00 -21.84 8.92
CA PRO A 150 -22.83 -22.30 8.17
C PRO A 150 -22.40 -21.22 7.19
N GLN A 151 -21.10 -20.91 7.17
CA GLN A 151 -20.54 -20.02 6.16
C GLN A 151 -20.74 -20.64 4.77
N PRO A 152 -21.03 -19.81 3.76
CA PRO A 152 -21.07 -20.30 2.39
C PRO A 152 -19.69 -20.83 2.01
N LYS A 153 -19.66 -21.92 1.26
CA LYS A 153 -18.42 -22.47 0.74
C LYS A 153 -18.03 -21.71 -0.53
N PRO A 154 -16.74 -21.41 -0.73
CA PRO A 154 -16.30 -20.82 -1.98
C PRO A 154 -16.62 -21.78 -3.14
N LYS A 155 -16.97 -21.22 -4.30
CA LYS A 155 -17.14 -21.98 -5.55
C LYS A 155 -15.80 -22.53 -6.04
N GLN A 156 -14.72 -21.78 -5.79
CA GLN A 156 -13.35 -22.19 -6.09
C GLN A 156 -12.42 -21.71 -4.98
N LEU A 157 -11.46 -22.54 -4.63
CA LEU A 157 -10.34 -22.19 -3.75
C LEU A 157 -9.06 -22.41 -4.55
N PHE A 158 -8.27 -21.35 -4.72
CA PHE A 158 -6.93 -21.46 -5.27
C PHE A 158 -5.91 -21.44 -4.15
N VAL A 159 -5.09 -22.49 -4.08
CA VAL A 159 -3.89 -22.56 -3.24
C VAL A 159 -2.73 -22.88 -4.16
N PRO A 160 -1.69 -22.02 -4.25
CA PRO A 160 -0.58 -22.25 -5.16
C PRO A 160 0.21 -23.50 -4.78
N GLY A 161 0.27 -24.46 -5.70
CA GLY A 161 1.15 -25.63 -5.62
C GLY A 161 2.59 -25.33 -6.06
N LYS A 162 3.45 -26.35 -6.05
CA LYS A 162 4.88 -26.22 -6.42
C LYS A 162 5.08 -25.74 -7.85
N GLU A 163 4.19 -26.15 -8.75
CA GLU A 163 4.13 -25.77 -10.16
C GLU A 163 3.83 -24.28 -10.38
N HIS A 164 3.26 -23.60 -9.38
CA HIS A 164 3.00 -22.16 -9.41
C HIS A 164 4.14 -21.33 -8.80
N ARG A 165 5.23 -21.98 -8.35
CA ARG A 165 6.38 -21.29 -7.74
C ARG A 165 7.12 -20.50 -8.81
N ARG A 166 6.95 -19.18 -8.76
CA ARG A 166 7.71 -18.24 -9.58
C ARG A 166 9.07 -17.94 -8.92
N PRO A 167 10.06 -17.45 -9.69
CA PRO A 167 11.25 -16.82 -9.10
C PRO A 167 10.83 -15.79 -8.05
N ASP A 168 11.48 -15.80 -6.90
CA ASP A 168 11.34 -14.69 -5.96
C ASP A 168 11.97 -13.42 -6.54
N HIS A 169 11.73 -12.29 -5.88
CA HIS A 169 12.15 -10.97 -6.36
C HIS A 169 13.66 -10.89 -6.66
N MET A 170 14.50 -11.48 -5.79
CA MET A 170 15.96 -11.45 -5.98
C MET A 170 16.38 -12.37 -7.13
N GLN A 171 15.76 -13.55 -7.25
CA GLN A 171 16.04 -14.46 -8.35
C GLN A 171 15.60 -13.88 -9.70
N ASP A 172 14.44 -13.21 -9.76
CA ASP A 172 13.94 -12.49 -10.93
C ASP A 172 14.96 -11.44 -11.36
N PHE A 173 15.37 -10.56 -10.45
CA PHE A 173 16.39 -9.54 -10.71
C PHE A 173 17.70 -10.13 -11.24
N LEU A 174 18.24 -11.17 -10.57
CA LEU A 174 19.48 -11.81 -11.00
C LEU A 174 19.35 -12.54 -12.35
N ASN A 175 18.15 -13.02 -12.70
CA ASN A 175 17.89 -13.58 -14.02
C ASN A 175 17.93 -12.47 -15.08
N CYS A 176 17.21 -11.37 -14.85
CA CYS A 176 17.19 -10.20 -15.73
C CYS A 176 18.58 -9.60 -15.96
N VAL A 177 19.44 -9.55 -14.94
CA VAL A 177 20.85 -9.13 -15.09
C VAL A 177 21.60 -10.03 -16.08
N ARG A 178 21.34 -11.33 -16.07
CA ARG A 178 22.00 -12.31 -16.95
C ARG A 178 21.41 -12.32 -18.35
N THR A 179 20.09 -12.27 -18.47
CA THR A 179 19.36 -12.40 -19.75
C THR A 179 19.17 -11.08 -20.46
N ARG A 180 19.34 -9.95 -19.75
CA ARG A 180 18.99 -8.60 -20.20
C ARG A 180 17.49 -8.40 -20.45
N GLU A 181 16.64 -9.25 -19.89
CA GLU A 181 15.19 -9.06 -19.85
C GLU A 181 14.81 -8.02 -18.78
N GLN A 182 13.61 -7.45 -18.89
CA GLN A 182 13.10 -6.49 -17.91
C GLN A 182 12.62 -7.21 -16.63
N PRO A 183 12.96 -6.73 -15.42
CA PRO A 183 12.40 -7.24 -14.18
C PRO A 183 10.88 -7.14 -14.16
N ARG A 184 10.22 -8.00 -13.38
CA ARG A 184 8.76 -7.91 -13.21
C ARG A 184 8.32 -6.67 -12.46
N CYS A 185 9.10 -6.27 -11.44
CA CYS A 185 8.92 -5.02 -10.71
C CYS A 185 9.96 -4.03 -11.25
N ASN A 186 9.71 -3.53 -12.46
CA ASN A 186 10.58 -2.58 -13.13
C ASN A 186 10.23 -1.12 -12.78
N GLU A 187 10.97 -0.19 -13.37
CA GLU A 187 10.82 1.25 -13.17
C GLU A 187 9.45 1.80 -13.58
N ASP A 188 8.79 1.22 -14.59
CA ASP A 188 7.47 1.67 -15.04
C ASP A 188 6.40 1.30 -14.00
N GLU A 189 6.46 0.06 -13.48
CA GLU A 189 5.57 -0.38 -12.40
C GLU A 189 5.81 0.45 -11.12
N ALA A 190 7.07 0.75 -10.80
CA ALA A 190 7.42 1.61 -9.67
C ALA A 190 6.92 3.05 -9.86
N PHE A 191 6.96 3.57 -11.08
CA PHE A 191 6.42 4.90 -11.41
C PHE A 191 4.89 4.94 -11.25
N ILE A 192 4.19 3.92 -11.78
CA ILE A 192 2.73 3.79 -11.63
C ILE A 192 2.37 3.75 -10.15
N GLU A 193 3.00 2.88 -9.36
CA GLU A 193 2.75 2.76 -7.92
C GLU A 193 3.01 4.09 -7.19
N THR A 194 4.12 4.75 -7.52
CA THR A 194 4.50 6.05 -6.93
C THR A 194 3.49 7.13 -7.25
N ALA A 195 3.09 7.28 -8.51
CA ALA A 195 2.07 8.24 -8.90
C ALA A 195 0.76 7.99 -8.14
N VAL A 196 0.34 6.73 -8.02
CA VAL A 196 -0.92 6.37 -7.35
C VAL A 196 -0.89 6.73 -5.87
N PHE A 197 0.13 6.33 -5.10
CA PHE A 197 0.13 6.68 -3.67
C PHE A 197 0.35 8.19 -3.44
N MET A 198 1.09 8.86 -4.33
CA MET A 198 1.29 10.31 -4.27
C MET A 198 -0.02 11.06 -4.56
N MET A 199 -0.88 10.57 -5.45
CA MET A 199 -2.23 11.14 -5.64
C MET A 199 -3.02 11.13 -4.32
N SER A 200 -2.93 10.04 -3.55
CA SER A 200 -3.58 9.98 -2.25
C SER A 200 -2.99 10.97 -1.24
N MET A 201 -1.67 11.14 -1.23
CA MET A 201 -1.01 12.13 -0.39
C MET A 201 -1.43 13.56 -0.75
N GLU A 202 -1.47 13.89 -2.04
CA GLU A 202 -1.85 15.21 -2.53
C GLU A 202 -3.33 15.50 -2.28
N ALA A 203 -4.23 14.53 -2.49
CA ALA A 203 -5.63 14.64 -2.09
C ALA A 203 -5.78 14.93 -0.59
N TYR A 204 -4.99 14.25 0.26
CA TYR A 204 -4.97 14.49 1.70
C TYR A 204 -4.46 15.90 2.05
N ARG A 205 -3.38 16.36 1.42
CA ARG A 205 -2.77 17.67 1.70
C ARG A 205 -3.66 18.82 1.23
N GLN A 206 -4.23 18.70 0.05
CA GLN A 206 -5.02 19.74 -0.59
C GLN A 206 -6.51 19.72 -0.18
N LYS A 207 -6.95 18.66 0.52
CA LYS A 207 -8.34 18.49 1.00
C LYS A 207 -9.37 18.53 -0.12
N ARG A 208 -9.03 17.94 -1.27
CA ARG A 208 -9.88 17.86 -2.47
C ARG A 208 -9.61 16.60 -3.27
N THR A 209 -10.49 16.32 -4.23
CA THR A 209 -10.17 15.38 -5.31
C THR A 209 -9.01 15.90 -6.14
N VAL A 210 -8.07 15.02 -6.46
CA VAL A 210 -7.01 15.26 -7.44
C VAL A 210 -7.19 14.35 -8.65
N ARG A 211 -6.64 14.75 -9.79
CA ARG A 211 -6.63 13.98 -11.03
C ARG A 211 -5.21 13.72 -11.52
N TRP A 212 -5.06 12.67 -12.31
CA TRP A 212 -3.83 12.41 -13.04
C TRP A 212 -3.87 13.09 -14.41
N ASP A 213 -2.88 13.93 -14.68
CA ASP A 213 -2.60 14.49 -16.00
C ASP A 213 -1.52 13.64 -16.66
N ALA A 214 -1.94 12.73 -17.55
CA ALA A 214 -1.04 11.81 -18.24
C ALA A 214 -0.14 12.48 -19.28
N GLU A 215 -0.50 13.66 -19.78
CA GLU A 215 0.33 14.38 -20.77
C GLU A 215 1.52 15.04 -20.09
N ASN A 216 1.31 15.62 -18.91
CA ASN A 216 2.33 16.34 -18.14
C ASN A 216 2.94 15.51 -17.00
N GLU A 217 2.49 14.26 -16.82
CA GLU A 217 2.87 13.38 -15.70
C GLU A 217 2.71 14.07 -14.34
N ALA A 218 1.55 14.71 -14.14
CA ALA A 218 1.31 15.58 -12.99
C ALA A 218 0.02 15.24 -12.24
N ILE A 219 0.01 15.53 -10.94
CA ILE A 219 -1.18 15.43 -10.09
C ILE A 219 -1.81 16.83 -10.02
N VAL A 220 -3.05 16.97 -10.48
CA VAL A 220 -3.76 18.26 -10.64
C VAL A 220 -5.07 18.35 -9.91
#